data_AF-A0A9X9XKD3-F1
#
_entry.id   AF-A0A9X9XKD3-F1
#
_cell.length_a   1.000
_cell.length_b   1.000
_cell.length_c   1.000
_cell.angle_alpha   90.00
_cell.angle_beta   90.00
_cell.angle_gamma   90.00
#
_symmetry.space_group_name_H-M   'P 1'
#
loop_
_entity.id
_entity.type
_entity.pdbx_description
1 polymer ?
#
loop_
_entity_poly.entity_id
_entity_poly.type
_entity_poly.pdbx_seq_one_letter_code
_entity_poly.pdbx_strand_id
1 'polypeptide(L)'
;PLALAAPPQAPRRAAPRPVAHAAARTWRVTVGGARVALRATEDDRGHLRGISFSAPREGAAARALLEALAQAVSLGLTHGLPLTAFVEAYAYSPGAGGVVEGDAAIRRATSVLDWAFRRLALDYLGRGDLPDPAEEETAIAAPALTQPPLLPLDLPAQPAPRRGRSWRHAA
;
A
#
# COMPACT_ATOMS: atom_id res chain seq x y z
N PRO A 1 33.15 -62.68 27.01
CA PRO A 1 32.84 -61.31 26.56
C PRO A 1 31.50 -61.27 25.81
N LEU A 2 30.46 -60.70 26.43
CA LEU A 2 29.15 -60.49 25.81
C LEU A 2 29.24 -59.27 24.88
N ALA A 3 29.09 -59.49 23.57
CA ALA A 3 29.07 -58.43 22.58
C ALA A 3 27.76 -57.63 22.71
N LEU A 4 27.87 -56.36 23.08
CA LEU A 4 26.74 -55.43 23.18
C LEU A 4 26.27 -55.09 21.76
N ALA A 5 25.05 -55.49 21.40
CA ALA A 5 24.47 -55.17 20.10
C ALA A 5 24.25 -53.65 19.96
N ALA A 6 24.65 -53.10 18.81
CA ALA A 6 24.52 -51.68 18.51
C ALA A 6 23.02 -51.27 18.43
N PRO A 7 22.67 -50.04 18.89
CA PRO A 7 21.29 -49.59 18.90
C PRO A 7 20.73 -49.39 17.47
N PRO A 8 19.42 -49.58 17.27
CA PRO A 8 18.79 -49.41 15.96
C PRO A 8 18.91 -47.95 15.50
N GLN A 9 19.38 -47.77 14.25
CA GLN A 9 19.50 -46.44 13.65
C GLN A 9 18.12 -45.84 13.39
N ALA A 10 17.90 -44.62 13.87
CA ALA A 10 16.66 -43.88 13.66
C ALA A 10 16.41 -43.62 12.16
N PRO A 11 15.15 -43.66 11.68
CA PRO A 11 14.84 -43.41 10.28
C PRO A 11 15.26 -42.00 9.89
N ARG A 12 16.09 -41.90 8.85
CA ARG A 12 16.54 -40.61 8.29
C ARG A 12 15.30 -39.83 7.82
N ARG A 13 15.03 -38.69 8.47
CA ARG A 13 13.94 -37.78 8.11
C ARG A 13 14.12 -37.37 6.64
N ALA A 14 13.13 -37.66 5.81
CA ALA A 14 13.18 -37.30 4.39
C ALA A 14 13.42 -35.79 4.24
N ALA A 15 14.34 -35.41 3.36
CA ALA A 15 14.60 -34.00 3.05
C ALA A 15 13.30 -33.34 2.55
N PRO A 16 13.02 -32.09 2.94
CA PRO A 16 11.84 -31.38 2.43
C PRO A 16 11.90 -31.35 0.90
N ARG A 17 10.81 -31.79 0.27
CA ARG A 17 10.65 -31.80 -1.19
C ARG A 17 10.88 -30.36 -1.70
N PRO A 18 11.68 -30.13 -2.75
CA PRO A 18 11.91 -28.79 -3.28
C PRO A 18 10.56 -28.20 -3.68
N VAL A 19 10.14 -27.15 -2.99
CA VAL A 19 8.96 -26.37 -3.35
C VAL A 19 9.26 -25.75 -4.71
N ALA A 20 8.44 -26.07 -5.72
CA ALA A 20 8.52 -25.40 -7.01
C ALA A 20 8.50 -23.89 -6.76
N HIS A 21 9.51 -23.17 -7.24
CA HIS A 21 9.57 -21.73 -7.02
C HIS A 21 8.43 -21.11 -7.80
N ALA A 22 7.45 -20.54 -7.08
CA ALA A 22 6.42 -19.69 -7.64
C ALA A 22 7.05 -18.70 -8.63
N ALA A 23 6.50 -18.60 -9.83
CA ALA A 23 6.93 -17.59 -10.78
C ALA A 23 6.78 -16.21 -10.14
N ALA A 24 7.75 -15.32 -10.37
CA ALA A 24 7.72 -14.00 -9.79
C ALA A 24 8.09 -12.94 -10.82
N ARG A 25 7.23 -11.94 -10.95
CA ARG A 25 7.47 -10.75 -11.76
C ARG A 25 8.02 -9.64 -10.87
N THR A 26 8.98 -8.87 -11.38
CA THR A 26 9.58 -7.77 -10.60
C THR A 26 9.69 -6.52 -11.46
N TRP A 27 9.21 -5.41 -10.93
CA TRP A 27 9.36 -4.07 -11.50
C TRP A 27 10.27 -3.26 -10.61
N ARG A 28 11.18 -2.49 -11.22
CA ARG A 28 12.06 -1.58 -10.50
C ARG A 28 11.86 -0.21 -11.09
N VAL A 29 11.46 0.73 -10.24
CA VAL A 29 11.14 2.09 -10.64
C VAL A 29 11.73 3.10 -9.67
N THR A 30 11.75 4.35 -10.10
CA THR A 30 11.89 5.50 -9.20
C THR A 30 10.54 6.21 -9.17
N VAL A 31 9.93 6.41 -8.01
CA VAL A 31 8.68 7.18 -7.84
C VAL A 31 9.00 8.41 -7.00
N GLY A 32 8.81 9.62 -7.55
CA GLY A 32 9.08 10.86 -6.80
C GLY A 32 10.51 10.96 -6.25
N GLY A 33 11.49 10.34 -6.92
CA GLY A 33 12.89 10.23 -6.47
C GLY A 33 13.20 9.03 -5.56
N ALA A 34 12.20 8.30 -5.07
CA ALA A 34 12.40 7.10 -4.26
C ALA A 34 12.53 5.85 -5.13
N ARG A 35 13.64 5.11 -4.99
CA ARG A 35 13.85 3.83 -5.68
C ARG A 35 13.04 2.73 -4.99
N VAL A 36 12.19 2.05 -5.76
CA VAL A 36 11.34 0.97 -5.27
C VAL A 36 11.38 -0.21 -6.24
N ALA A 37 11.41 -1.42 -5.69
CA ALA A 37 11.08 -2.63 -6.44
C ALA A 37 9.79 -3.24 -5.91
N LEU A 38 8.85 -3.51 -6.82
CA LEU A 38 7.67 -4.33 -6.54
C LEU A 38 7.95 -5.73 -7.09
N ARG A 39 7.69 -6.75 -6.27
CA ARG A 39 7.71 -8.14 -6.70
C ARG A 39 6.32 -8.73 -6.54
N ALA A 40 5.77 -9.30 -7.60
CA ALA A 40 4.55 -10.08 -7.60
C ALA A 40 4.90 -11.57 -7.65
N THR A 41 4.26 -12.39 -6.83
CA THR A 41 4.37 -13.85 -6.88
C THR A 41 3.12 -14.45 -7.47
N GLU A 42 3.27 -15.46 -8.31
CA GLU A 42 2.20 -16.09 -9.08
C GLU A 42 2.10 -17.58 -8.74
N ASP A 43 0.89 -18.16 -8.86
CA ASP A 43 0.72 -19.60 -8.84
C ASP A 43 1.10 -20.23 -10.20
N ASP A 44 0.98 -21.55 -10.29
CA ASP A 44 1.23 -22.33 -11.49
C ASP A 44 0.29 -21.98 -12.66
N ARG A 45 -0.80 -21.27 -12.39
CA ARG A 45 -1.80 -20.81 -13.37
C ARG A 45 -1.64 -19.33 -13.73
N GLY A 46 -0.65 -18.65 -13.17
CA GLY A 46 -0.39 -17.23 -13.42
C GLY A 46 -1.27 -16.27 -12.60
N HIS A 47 -2.03 -16.76 -11.61
CA HIS A 47 -2.77 -15.86 -10.73
C HIS A 47 -1.85 -15.25 -9.68
N LEU A 48 -2.04 -13.95 -9.43
CA LEU A 48 -1.32 -13.24 -8.39
C LEU A 48 -1.64 -13.84 -7.00
N ARG A 49 -0.58 -14.24 -6.28
CA ARG A 49 -0.64 -14.84 -4.94
C ARG A 49 -0.16 -13.91 -3.84
N GLY A 50 0.70 -12.97 -4.18
CA GLY A 50 1.25 -12.04 -3.21
C GLY A 50 2.13 -10.98 -3.85
N ILE A 51 2.48 -10.01 -3.02
CA ILE A 51 3.35 -8.90 -3.39
C ILE A 51 4.39 -8.65 -2.30
N SER A 52 5.51 -8.05 -2.66
CA SER A 52 6.48 -7.51 -1.72
C SER A 52 7.18 -6.28 -2.28
N PHE A 53 7.66 -5.42 -1.37
CA PHE A 53 8.35 -4.18 -1.70
C PHE A 53 9.81 -4.23 -1.27
N SER A 54 10.68 -3.62 -2.07
CA SER A 54 12.05 -3.30 -1.67
C SER A 54 12.32 -1.81 -1.91
N ALA A 55 12.42 -1.05 -0.82
CA ALA A 55 12.70 0.38 -0.84
C ALA A 55 13.92 0.67 0.05
N PRO A 56 15.15 0.69 -0.50
CA PRO A 56 16.38 0.74 0.29
C PRO A 56 16.65 2.10 0.96
N ARG A 57 16.01 3.18 0.47
CA ARG A 57 16.23 4.55 0.98
C ARG A 57 15.08 5.07 1.86
N GLU A 58 14.08 4.24 2.11
CA GLU A 58 12.97 4.57 3.01
C GLU A 58 13.35 4.38 4.48
N GLY A 59 12.76 5.19 5.36
CA GLY A 59 12.96 5.07 6.80
C GLY A 59 12.50 3.71 7.34
N ALA A 60 13.08 3.26 8.45
CA ALA A 60 12.76 1.94 9.02
C ALA A 60 11.26 1.73 9.31
N ALA A 61 10.57 2.78 9.80
CA ALA A 61 9.13 2.75 10.06
C ALA A 61 8.30 2.61 8.77
N ALA A 62 8.59 3.42 7.74
CA ALA A 62 7.90 3.35 6.46
C ALA A 62 8.09 1.98 5.79
N ARG A 63 9.33 1.45 5.82
CA ARG A 63 9.64 0.12 5.29
C ARG A 63 8.90 -1.00 6.05
N ALA A 64 8.83 -0.93 7.37
CA ALA A 64 8.10 -1.91 8.17
C ALA A 64 6.59 -1.89 7.89
N LEU A 65 6.00 -0.70 7.69
CA LEU A 65 4.59 -0.56 7.32
C LEU A 65 4.31 -1.09 5.91
N LEU A 66 5.17 -0.80 4.93
CA LEU A 66 5.05 -1.34 3.57
C LEU A 66 5.14 -2.86 3.55
N GLU A 67 6.06 -3.43 4.33
CA GLU A 67 6.20 -4.88 4.47
C GLU A 67 4.96 -5.51 5.13
N ALA A 68 4.46 -4.93 6.23
CA ALA A 68 3.25 -5.40 6.89
C ALA A 68 2.02 -5.33 5.97
N LEU A 69 1.89 -4.25 5.19
CA LEU A 69 0.82 -4.10 4.20
C LEU A 69 0.95 -5.16 3.09
N ALA A 70 2.16 -5.37 2.55
CA ALA A 70 2.39 -6.37 1.52
C ALA A 70 2.05 -7.79 2.00
N GLN A 71 2.37 -8.11 3.26
CA GLN A 71 1.97 -9.37 3.89
C GLN A 71 0.45 -9.49 4.04
N ALA A 72 -0.23 -8.42 4.48
CA ALA A 72 -1.69 -8.41 4.60
C ALA A 72 -2.39 -8.59 3.25
N VAL A 73 -1.93 -7.91 2.21
CA VAL A 73 -2.45 -8.04 0.83
C VAL A 73 -2.20 -9.45 0.30
N SER A 74 -0.99 -10.00 0.51
CA SER A 74 -0.66 -11.38 0.10
C SER A 74 -1.54 -12.41 0.80
N LEU A 75 -1.84 -12.20 2.08
CA LEU A 75 -2.77 -13.05 2.82
C LEU A 75 -4.19 -12.96 2.25
N GLY A 76 -4.66 -11.74 1.97
CA GLY A 76 -5.98 -11.51 1.39
C GLY A 76 -6.15 -12.16 0.01
N LEU A 77 -5.20 -11.93 -0.91
CA LEU A 77 -5.16 -12.61 -2.21
C LEU A 77 -5.15 -14.12 -2.03
N THR A 78 -4.43 -14.59 -1.01
CA THR A 78 -4.34 -16.02 -0.74
C THR A 78 -5.66 -16.67 -0.31
N HIS A 79 -6.49 -15.93 0.41
CA HIS A 79 -7.81 -16.33 0.88
C HIS A 79 -8.95 -15.99 -0.10
N GLY A 80 -8.62 -15.53 -1.30
CA GLY A 80 -9.60 -15.28 -2.36
C GLY A 80 -10.19 -13.87 -2.39
N LEU A 81 -9.62 -12.89 -1.67
CA LEU A 81 -9.97 -11.49 -1.92
C LEU A 81 -9.50 -11.10 -3.32
N PRO A 82 -10.38 -10.52 -4.15
CA PRO A 82 -10.03 -10.17 -5.52
C PRO A 82 -9.06 -8.99 -5.54
N LEU A 83 -8.10 -9.01 -6.46
CA LEU A 83 -7.16 -7.91 -6.68
C LEU A 83 -7.89 -6.57 -6.94
N THR A 84 -9.04 -6.61 -7.61
CA THR A 84 -9.87 -5.42 -7.89
C THR A 84 -10.19 -4.63 -6.63
N ALA A 85 -10.50 -5.29 -5.50
CA ALA A 85 -10.82 -4.61 -4.25
C ALA A 85 -9.63 -3.82 -3.70
N PHE A 86 -8.41 -4.36 -3.83
CA PHE A 86 -7.20 -3.64 -3.42
C PHE A 86 -6.85 -2.50 -4.37
N VAL A 87 -7.07 -2.69 -5.68
CA VAL A 87 -6.89 -1.63 -6.67
C VAL A 87 -7.83 -0.47 -6.39
N GLU A 88 -9.11 -0.73 -6.13
CA GLU A 88 -10.10 0.29 -5.76
C GLU A 88 -9.74 1.00 -4.45
N ALA A 89 -9.13 0.30 -3.49
CA ALA A 89 -8.77 0.88 -2.20
C ALA A 89 -7.49 1.73 -2.24
N TYR A 90 -6.51 1.40 -3.09
CA TYR A 90 -5.17 1.97 -3.01
C TYR A 90 -4.70 2.72 -4.26
N ALA A 91 -5.35 2.56 -5.41
CA ALA A 91 -5.10 3.43 -6.56
C ALA A 91 -5.43 4.88 -6.18
N TYR A 92 -4.56 5.80 -6.61
CA TYR A 92 -4.60 7.23 -6.30
C TYR A 92 -4.52 7.56 -4.79
N SER A 93 -4.06 6.61 -3.97
CA SER A 93 -3.83 6.88 -2.55
C SER A 93 -2.74 7.96 -2.38
N PRO A 94 -2.96 8.97 -1.53
CA PRO A 94 -2.00 10.07 -1.36
C PRO A 94 -0.73 9.61 -0.64
N GLY A 95 0.41 10.20 -0.98
CA GLY A 95 1.69 9.94 -0.33
C GLY A 95 2.83 10.73 -0.96
N ALA A 96 4.06 10.29 -0.76
CA ALA A 96 5.25 10.86 -1.41
C ALA A 96 5.34 10.38 -2.88
N GLY A 97 4.42 10.86 -3.72
CA GLY A 97 4.33 10.57 -5.14
C GLY A 97 5.20 11.47 -6.02
N GLY A 98 5.01 11.36 -7.33
CA GLY A 98 5.67 12.17 -8.33
C GLY A 98 5.80 11.45 -9.68
N VAL A 99 6.80 11.88 -10.45
CA VAL A 99 7.19 11.23 -11.71
C VAL A 99 7.66 9.80 -11.43
N VAL A 100 7.26 8.88 -12.30
CA VAL A 100 7.65 7.48 -12.29
C VAL A 100 8.65 7.23 -13.42
N GLU A 101 9.84 6.77 -13.06
CA GLU A 101 10.89 6.37 -14.00
C GLU A 101 11.03 4.85 -14.00
N GLY A 102 11.25 4.25 -15.18
CA GLY A 102 11.40 2.79 -15.33
C GLY A 102 10.09 2.06 -15.61
N ASP A 103 8.97 2.78 -15.70
CA ASP A 103 7.68 2.27 -16.16
C ASP A 103 7.20 3.10 -17.36
N ALA A 104 6.97 2.44 -18.50
CA ALA A 104 6.53 3.12 -19.72
C ALA A 104 5.01 3.40 -19.73
N ALA A 105 4.24 2.65 -18.96
CA ALA A 105 2.79 2.74 -18.96
C ALA A 105 2.29 3.78 -17.94
N ILE A 106 2.89 3.80 -16.75
CA ILE A 106 2.53 4.72 -15.66
C ILE A 106 3.65 5.73 -15.52
N ARG A 107 3.42 6.98 -15.92
CA ARG A 107 4.47 8.03 -15.89
C ARG A 107 4.42 8.87 -14.63
N ARG A 108 3.30 8.86 -13.90
CA ARG A 108 3.11 9.57 -12.64
C ARG A 108 2.24 8.77 -11.69
N ALA A 109 2.49 8.94 -10.40
CA ALA A 109 1.70 8.35 -9.33
C ALA A 109 1.63 9.25 -8.10
N THR A 110 0.54 9.20 -7.35
CA THR A 110 0.33 9.96 -6.11
C THR A 110 1.08 9.37 -4.92
N SER A 111 1.53 8.11 -5.02
CA SER A 111 2.37 7.42 -4.04
C SER A 111 2.99 6.15 -4.64
N VAL A 112 3.91 5.52 -3.89
CA VAL A 112 4.43 4.18 -4.22
C VAL A 112 3.32 3.13 -4.26
N LEU A 113 2.32 3.24 -3.37
CA LEU A 113 1.18 2.33 -3.32
C LEU A 113 0.28 2.52 -4.54
N ASP A 114 -0.01 3.78 -4.90
CA ASP A 114 -0.75 4.09 -6.13
C ASP A 114 -0.09 3.46 -7.36
N TRP A 115 1.21 3.72 -7.57
CA TRP A 115 1.95 3.11 -8.68
C TRP A 115 1.85 1.57 -8.66
N ALA A 116 2.06 0.96 -7.49
CA ALA A 116 2.07 -0.49 -7.38
C ALA A 116 0.71 -1.11 -7.73
N PHE A 117 -0.39 -0.59 -7.20
CA PHE A 117 -1.71 -1.15 -7.46
C PHE A 117 -2.21 -0.84 -8.87
N ARG A 118 -1.91 0.35 -9.42
CA ARG A 118 -2.17 0.62 -10.85
C ARG A 118 -1.35 -0.31 -11.76
N ARG A 119 -0.10 -0.61 -11.40
CA ARG A 119 0.74 -1.52 -12.17
C ARG A 119 0.19 -2.95 -12.15
N LEU A 120 -0.26 -3.43 -10.99
CA LEU A 120 -0.91 -4.72 -10.86
C LEU A 120 -2.25 -4.76 -11.61
N ALA A 121 -3.02 -3.67 -11.59
CA ALA A 121 -4.26 -3.56 -12.34
C ALA A 121 -4.02 -3.67 -13.86
N LEU A 122 -2.97 -3.01 -14.36
CA LEU A 122 -2.58 -3.10 -15.76
C LEU A 122 -2.18 -4.53 -16.14
N ASP A 123 -1.26 -5.15 -15.39
CA ASP A 123 -0.66 -6.43 -15.76
C ASP A 123 -1.55 -7.67 -15.46
N TYR A 124 -2.45 -7.59 -14.48
CA TYR A 124 -3.31 -8.72 -14.07
C TYR A 124 -4.80 -8.54 -14.38
N LEU A 125 -5.29 -7.30 -14.47
CA LEU A 125 -6.70 -7.01 -14.75
C LEU A 125 -6.93 -6.40 -16.13
N GLY A 126 -5.87 -6.08 -16.88
CA GLY A 126 -5.96 -5.41 -18.17
C GLY A 126 -6.47 -3.96 -18.07
N ARG A 127 -6.42 -3.35 -16.88
CA ARG A 127 -6.91 -2.00 -16.60
C ARG A 127 -5.88 -0.94 -17.03
N GLY A 128 -5.67 -0.82 -18.33
CA GLY A 128 -4.87 0.25 -18.95
C GLY A 128 -5.60 1.59 -19.07
N ASP A 129 -6.87 1.64 -18.65
CA ASP A 129 -7.74 2.82 -18.67
C ASP A 129 -7.47 3.79 -17.51
N LEU A 130 -6.68 3.41 -16.50
CA LEU A 130 -6.40 4.23 -15.33
C LEU A 130 -5.45 5.40 -15.68
N PRO A 131 -5.94 6.65 -15.73
CA PRO A 131 -5.15 7.79 -16.18
C PRO A 131 -4.04 8.16 -15.19
N ASP A 132 -2.99 8.82 -15.69
CA ASP A 132 -2.00 9.43 -14.81
C ASP A 132 -2.61 10.62 -14.05
N PRO A 133 -2.36 10.76 -12.74
CA PRO A 133 -2.85 11.88 -11.95
C PRO A 133 -2.23 13.21 -12.41
N ALA A 134 -2.95 14.31 -12.15
CA ALA A 134 -2.46 15.65 -12.41
C ALA A 134 -1.21 15.96 -11.56
N GLU A 135 -0.43 16.97 -11.96
CA GLU A 135 0.81 17.29 -11.23
C GLU A 135 0.51 17.73 -9.78
N GLU A 136 -0.57 18.49 -9.60
CA GLU A 136 -1.05 19.00 -8.32
C GLU A 136 -1.45 17.89 -7.35
N GLU A 137 -1.97 16.77 -7.87
CA GLU A 137 -2.39 15.61 -7.08
C GLU A 137 -1.21 14.75 -6.64
N THR A 138 -0.10 14.80 -7.38
CA THR A 138 1.14 14.10 -7.03
C THR A 138 2.04 14.90 -6.09
N ALA A 139 1.87 16.22 -6.07
CA ALA A 139 2.48 17.03 -5.03
C ALA A 139 1.85 16.61 -3.70
N ILE A 140 2.68 16.37 -2.68
CA ILE A 140 2.18 16.37 -1.32
C ILE A 140 1.58 17.76 -1.15
N ALA A 141 0.25 17.87 -1.23
CA ALA A 141 -0.43 19.01 -0.67
C ALA A 141 0.06 19.03 0.76
N ALA A 142 0.87 20.04 1.10
CA ALA A 142 1.10 20.33 2.49
C ALA A 142 -0.29 20.22 3.14
N PRO A 143 -0.46 19.41 4.21
CA PRO A 143 -1.71 19.47 4.94
C PRO A 143 -1.99 20.96 5.16
N ALA A 144 -3.26 21.35 5.14
CA ALA A 144 -3.73 22.74 5.23
C ALA A 144 -3.27 23.50 6.51
N LEU A 145 -2.13 23.15 7.11
CA LEU A 145 -1.32 23.86 8.07
C LEU A 145 -0.80 25.21 7.56
N THR A 146 -0.98 25.57 6.28
CA THR A 146 -0.75 26.96 5.81
C THR A 146 -1.90 27.90 6.20
N GLN A 147 -3.05 27.37 6.62
CA GLN A 147 -3.93 28.17 7.46
C GLN A 147 -3.46 28.04 8.90
N PRO A 148 -2.90 29.10 9.52
CA PRO A 148 -2.72 29.07 10.96
C PRO A 148 -4.08 28.72 11.58
N PRO A 149 -4.14 27.87 12.63
CA PRO A 149 -5.39 27.66 13.33
C PRO A 149 -5.91 29.03 13.73
N LEU A 150 -7.13 29.39 13.32
CA LEU A 150 -7.73 30.64 13.73
C LEU A 150 -7.67 30.64 15.27
N LEU A 151 -6.92 31.60 15.82
CA LEU A 151 -6.96 31.81 17.26
C LEU A 151 -8.42 32.15 17.61
N PRO A 152 -8.90 31.84 18.82
CA PRO A 152 -10.25 32.24 19.25
C PRO A 152 -10.56 33.74 19.07
N LEU A 153 -9.52 34.56 18.85
CA LEU A 153 -9.57 35.99 18.57
C LEU A 153 -9.83 36.35 17.10
N ASP A 154 -9.68 35.41 16.16
CA ASP A 154 -9.88 35.60 14.71
C ASP A 154 -11.18 34.96 14.20
N LEU A 155 -12.00 34.40 15.08
CA LEU A 155 -13.35 33.96 14.73
C LEU A 155 -14.19 35.20 14.37
N PRO A 156 -14.92 35.21 13.24
CA PRO A 156 -15.91 36.26 13.00
C PRO A 156 -16.87 36.27 14.18
N ALA A 157 -17.03 37.43 14.81
CA ALA A 157 -17.89 37.60 15.98
C ALA A 157 -19.25 36.96 15.68
N GLN A 158 -19.58 35.88 16.41
CA GLN A 158 -20.90 35.28 16.28
C GLN A 158 -21.92 36.38 16.60
N PRO A 159 -22.88 36.67 15.71
CA PRO A 159 -23.90 37.65 16.02
C PRO A 159 -24.60 37.19 17.30
N ALA A 160 -24.56 38.06 18.33
CA ALA A 160 -25.12 37.76 19.63
C ALA A 160 -26.54 37.19 19.48
N PRO A 161 -26.92 36.13 20.21
CA PRO A 161 -28.27 35.60 20.15
C PRO A 161 -29.24 36.74 20.44
N ARG A 162 -30.13 37.04 19.50
CA ARG A 162 -31.14 38.11 19.64
C ARG A 162 -31.90 37.81 20.91
N ARG A 163 -31.74 38.66 21.94
CA ARG A 163 -32.47 38.56 23.21
C ARG A 163 -33.95 38.37 22.88
N GLY A 164 -34.44 37.16 23.10
CA GLY A 164 -35.86 36.84 22.95
C GLY A 164 -36.63 37.82 23.82
N ARG A 165 -37.61 38.50 23.22
CA ARG A 165 -38.56 39.34 23.92
C ARG A 165 -39.20 38.51 25.04
N SER A 166 -38.97 38.94 26.27
CA SER A 166 -39.65 38.38 27.44
C SER A 166 -41.15 38.68 27.30
N TRP A 167 -41.95 37.65 27.11
CA TRP A 167 -43.40 37.77 27.28
C TRP A 167 -43.68 37.74 28.79
N ARG A 168 -44.01 38.91 29.36
CA ARG A 168 -44.67 39.02 30.65
C ARG A 168 -46.11 39.48 30.40
N HIS A 169 -47.06 38.59 30.64
CA HIS A 169 -48.44 38.91 31.03
C HIS A 169 -48.81 37.75 31.98
N ALA A 170 -48.86 37.88 33.31
CA ALA A 170 -49.65 38.78 34.16
C ALA A 170 -51.17 38.60 33.91
N ALA A 171 -51.74 37.56 34.52
CA ALA A 171 -52.77 37.65 35.56
C ALA A 171 -52.90 36.28 36.25
#